data_AF-A0A949H4K0-F1
#
_entry.id   AF-A0A949H4K0-F1
#
_cell.length_a   1.000
_cell.length_b   1.000
_cell.length_c   1.000
_cell.angle_alpha   90.00
_cell.angle_beta   90.00
_cell.angle_gamma   90.00
#
_symmetry.space_group_name_H-M   'P 1'
#
loop_
_entity.id
_entity.type
_entity.pdbx_description
1 polymer ?
#
loop_
_entity_poly.entity_id
_entity_poly.type
_entity_poly.pdbx_seq_one_letter_code
_entity_poly.pdbx_strand_id
1 'polypeptide(L)'
;MTFIRRSAIAFLAFGLALGPSVQTAMAEPIRTQTASGILIGDATEGVASYKGVPYAAAPVGERRWAPPQPAASWEGEREALQFSPACMQASRNGP
;
A
#
# COMPACT_ATOMS: atom_id res chain seq x y z
N MET A 1 -6.69 36.46 72.89
CA MET A 1 -6.21 36.90 71.56
C MET A 1 -5.69 35.66 70.82
N THR A 2 -6.52 34.84 70.16
CA THR A 2 -6.91 34.91 68.71
C THR A 2 -5.67 34.89 67.80
N PHE A 3 -5.35 33.92 66.92
CA PHE A 3 -6.04 33.23 65.80
C PHE A 3 -5.13 32.04 65.34
N ILE A 4 -5.57 30.79 65.08
CA ILE A 4 -6.16 30.21 63.85
C ILE A 4 -5.38 30.66 62.57
N ARG A 5 -4.67 29.81 61.82
CA ARG A 5 -5.21 28.99 60.71
C ARG A 5 -4.18 28.03 60.09
N ARG A 6 -4.71 26.85 59.75
CA ARG A 6 -4.12 25.74 59.00
C ARG A 6 -3.79 26.17 57.56
N SER A 7 -2.55 25.95 57.11
CA SER A 7 -2.22 26.05 55.68
C SER A 7 -2.39 24.68 55.03
N ALA A 8 -3.54 24.49 54.39
CA ALA A 8 -3.69 23.56 53.27
C ALA A 8 -3.23 24.26 51.98
N ILE A 9 -2.89 23.50 50.95
CA ILE A 9 -2.93 23.75 49.47
C ILE A 9 -1.82 22.86 48.88
N ALA A 10 -2.12 21.60 48.53
CA ALA A 10 -2.77 21.11 47.31
C ALA A 10 -1.70 20.57 46.34
N PHE A 11 -1.48 19.25 46.40
CA PHE A 11 -0.77 18.53 45.35
C PHE A 11 -1.62 18.61 44.08
N LEU A 12 -1.16 19.40 43.10
CA LEU A 12 -1.73 19.43 41.77
C LEU A 12 -1.38 18.12 41.08
N ALA A 13 -2.31 17.17 41.09
CA ALA A 13 -2.18 15.90 40.37
C ALA A 13 -2.23 16.17 38.86
N PHE A 14 -1.07 16.17 38.21
CA PHE A 14 -0.95 16.12 36.76
C PHE A 14 -1.25 14.68 36.29
N GLY A 15 -2.53 14.34 36.20
CA GLY A 15 -2.98 13.08 35.61
C GLY A 15 -3.07 13.22 34.09
N LEU A 16 -1.95 13.09 33.37
CA LEU A 16 -1.96 12.92 31.92
C LEU A 16 -2.57 11.53 31.63
N ALA A 17 -3.82 11.52 31.16
CA ALA A 17 -4.48 10.29 30.77
C ALA A 17 -3.76 9.69 29.55
N LEU A 18 -2.94 8.65 29.77
CA LEU A 18 -2.54 7.71 28.73
C LEU A 18 -3.77 6.87 28.35
N GLY A 19 -4.58 7.39 27.43
CA GLY A 19 -5.55 6.56 26.72
C GLY A 19 -4.80 5.57 25.81
N PRO A 20 -5.29 4.33 25.64
CA PRO A 20 -4.66 3.39 24.71
C PRO A 20 -4.75 3.98 23.30
N SER A 21 -3.60 4.17 22.66
CA SER A 21 -3.56 4.46 21.22
C SER A 21 -3.97 3.18 20.50
N VAL A 22 -5.11 3.22 19.83
CA VAL A 22 -5.49 2.18 18.88
C VAL A 22 -4.62 2.37 17.64
N GLN A 23 -3.50 1.66 17.58
CA GLN A 23 -2.72 1.54 16.35
C GLN A 23 -3.50 0.68 15.36
N THR A 24 -3.91 1.27 14.23
CA THR A 24 -4.37 0.47 13.10
C THR A 24 -3.16 -0.30 12.55
N ALA A 25 -3.23 -1.63 12.51
CA ALA A 25 -2.21 -2.43 11.85
C ALA A 25 -2.40 -2.26 10.35
N MET A 26 -1.44 -1.63 9.66
CA MET A 26 -1.42 -1.68 8.21
C MET A 26 -1.14 -3.13 7.80
N ALA A 27 -1.95 -3.69 6.92
CA ALA A 27 -1.74 -5.04 6.41
C ALA A 27 -0.30 -5.16 5.87
N GLU A 28 0.42 -6.19 6.31
CA GLU A 28 1.79 -6.41 5.86
C GLU A 28 1.78 -6.78 4.38
N PRO A 29 2.57 -6.11 3.53
CA PRO A 29 2.57 -6.38 2.10
C PRO A 29 3.12 -7.78 1.81
N ILE A 30 2.44 -8.54 0.93
CA ILE A 30 2.86 -9.90 0.57
C ILE A 30 3.96 -9.83 -0.49
N ARG A 31 5.04 -10.58 -0.27
CA ARG A 31 6.14 -10.75 -1.23
C ARG A 31 6.09 -12.13 -1.88
N THR A 32 6.16 -12.17 -3.21
CA THR A 32 6.18 -13.43 -3.98
C THR A 32 7.29 -13.41 -5.02
N GLN A 33 8.11 -14.47 -5.04
CA GLN A 33 9.13 -14.69 -6.07
C GLN A 33 8.49 -15.20 -7.37
N THR A 34 8.86 -14.60 -8.50
CA THR A 34 8.48 -15.06 -9.85
C THR A 34 9.72 -15.31 -10.71
N ALA A 35 9.54 -15.80 -11.93
CA ALA A 35 10.63 -15.93 -12.90
C ALA A 35 11.25 -14.58 -13.31
N SER A 36 10.49 -13.48 -13.21
CA SER A 36 10.90 -12.15 -13.64
C SER A 36 11.42 -11.26 -12.51
N GLY A 37 11.24 -11.67 -11.24
CA GLY A 37 11.62 -10.89 -10.05
C GLY A 37 10.62 -11.05 -8.89
N ILE A 38 10.84 -10.29 -7.81
CA ILE A 38 9.95 -10.29 -6.63
C ILE A 38 8.82 -9.28 -6.85
N LEU A 39 7.59 -9.69 -6.51
CA LEU A 39 6.40 -8.83 -6.50
C LEU A 39 5.95 -8.53 -5.08
N ILE A 40 5.50 -7.29 -4.87
CA ILE A 40 4.84 -6.82 -3.66
C ILE A 40 3.34 -6.68 -3.96
N GLY A 41 2.51 -7.52 -3.35
CA GLY A 41 1.05 -7.51 -3.48
C GLY A 41 0.35 -7.15 -2.18
N ASP A 42 -0.98 -7.10 -2.26
CA ASP A 42 -1.86 -6.79 -1.14
C ASP A 42 -2.63 -8.04 -0.70
N ALA A 43 -3.01 -8.11 0.58
CA ALA A 43 -3.78 -9.17 1.19
C ALA A 43 -5.03 -8.60 1.83
N THR A 44 -6.18 -8.81 1.20
CA THR A 44 -7.48 -8.34 1.72
C THR A 44 -8.43 -9.51 1.83
N GLU A 45 -9.07 -9.68 2.99
CA GLU A 45 -10.08 -10.73 3.22
C GLU A 45 -9.60 -12.15 2.88
N GLY A 46 -8.32 -12.44 3.12
CA GLY A 46 -7.71 -13.75 2.82
C GLY A 46 -7.36 -13.97 1.35
N VAL A 47 -7.50 -12.96 0.49
CA VAL A 47 -7.13 -13.01 -0.93
C VAL A 47 -5.89 -12.17 -1.19
N ALA A 48 -4.86 -12.79 -1.75
CA ALA A 48 -3.69 -12.09 -2.25
C ALA A 48 -3.96 -11.52 -3.65
N SER A 49 -3.64 -10.24 -3.87
CA SER A 49 -3.82 -9.57 -5.15
C SER A 49 -2.54 -8.90 -5.65
N TYR A 50 -2.27 -9.06 -6.95
CA TYR A 50 -1.14 -8.48 -7.66
C TYR A 50 -1.67 -7.87 -8.95
N LYS A 51 -1.54 -6.55 -9.09
CA LYS A 51 -2.12 -5.74 -10.16
C LYS A 51 -0.98 -5.12 -10.99
N GLY A 52 -1.18 -5.05 -12.31
CA GLY A 52 -0.22 -4.42 -13.21
C GLY A 52 1.10 -5.18 -13.41
N VAL A 53 1.10 -6.50 -13.19
CA VAL A 53 2.30 -7.35 -13.42
C VAL A 53 2.56 -7.49 -14.93
N PRO A 54 3.74 -7.12 -15.45
CA PRO A 54 4.05 -7.26 -16.87
C PRO A 54 4.28 -8.73 -17.23
N TYR A 55 3.57 -9.20 -18.25
CA TYR A 55 3.74 -10.56 -18.80
C TYR A 55 4.40 -10.56 -20.20
N ALA A 56 4.44 -9.40 -20.87
CA ALA A 56 5.07 -9.22 -22.16
C ALA A 56 5.74 -7.83 -22.24
N ALA A 57 6.71 -7.68 -23.15
CA ALA A 57 7.22 -6.36 -23.52
C ALA A 57 6.12 -5.50 -24.14
N ALA A 58 6.17 -4.18 -23.92
CA ALA A 58 5.17 -3.25 -24.44
C ALA A 58 5.05 -3.34 -25.97
N PRO A 59 3.84 -3.58 -26.53
CA PRO A 59 3.63 -3.79 -27.97
C PRO A 59 3.54 -2.46 -28.74
N VAL A 60 4.55 -1.60 -28.56
CA VAL A 60 4.63 -0.25 -29.15
C VAL A 60 5.80 -0.14 -30.14
N GLY A 61 5.77 0.87 -31.01
CA GLY A 61 6.80 1.09 -32.04
C GLY A 61 6.92 -0.10 -32.99
N GLU A 62 8.15 -0.56 -33.25
CA GLU A 62 8.45 -1.73 -34.09
C GLU A 62 7.79 -3.04 -33.61
N ARG A 63 7.33 -3.12 -32.36
CA ARG A 63 6.61 -4.29 -31.83
C ARG A 63 5.11 -4.26 -32.13
N ARG A 64 4.59 -3.16 -32.70
CA ARG A 64 3.19 -3.08 -33.09
C ARG A 64 2.94 -4.06 -34.23
N TRP A 65 1.85 -4.82 -34.15
CA TRP A 65 1.49 -5.87 -35.13
C TRP A 65 2.46 -7.05 -35.20
N ALA A 66 3.29 -7.24 -34.17
CA ALA A 66 4.14 -8.40 -34.01
C ALA A 66 3.64 -9.32 -32.88
N PRO A 67 4.06 -10.61 -32.85
CA PRO A 67 3.82 -11.47 -31.70
C PRO A 67 4.41 -10.90 -30.40
N PRO A 68 3.78 -11.17 -29.23
CA PRO A 68 4.27 -10.66 -27.95
C PRO A 68 5.69 -11.18 -27.67
N GLN A 69 6.55 -10.29 -27.20
CA GLN A 69 7.90 -10.64 -26.76
C GLN A 69 7.92 -10.77 -25.23
N PRO A 70 8.81 -11.61 -24.64
CA PRO A 70 8.91 -11.78 -23.20
C PRO A 70 9.06 -10.43 -22.46
N ALA A 71 8.45 -10.32 -21.27
CA ALA A 71 8.71 -9.19 -20.39
C ALA A 71 10.17 -9.20 -19.92
N ALA A 72 10.74 -8.01 -19.74
CA ALA A 72 12.04 -7.89 -19.10
C ALA A 72 11.91 -8.26 -17.60
N SER A 73 12.86 -9.04 -17.10
CA SER A 73 13.04 -9.20 -15.66
C SER A 73 13.44 -7.87 -15.03
N TRP A 74 13.19 -7.72 -13.73
CA TRP A 74 13.60 -6.57 -12.95
C TRP A 74 14.46 -7.00 -11.76
N GLU A 75 15.33 -6.10 -11.33
CA GLU A 75 16.09 -6.26 -10.10
C GLU A 75 15.26 -5.78 -8.90
N GLY A 76 15.45 -6.42 -7.74
CA GLY A 76 14.76 -6.07 -6.52
C GLY A 76 13.27 -6.43 -6.52
N GLU A 77 12.49 -5.62 -5.80
CA GLU A 77 11.06 -5.80 -5.61
C GLU A 77 10.26 -4.82 -6.48
N ARG A 78 9.15 -5.29 -7.07
CA ARG A 78 8.22 -4.47 -7.84
C ARG A 78 6.87 -4.43 -7.14
N GLU A 79 6.34 -3.22 -6.94
CA GLU A 79 4.97 -3.05 -6.47
C GLU A 79 3.94 -3.47 -7.52
N ALA A 80 2.99 -4.28 -7.10
CA ALA A 80 1.86 -4.76 -7.88
C ALA A 80 0.54 -4.41 -7.19
N LEU A 81 0.41 -3.14 -6.76
CA LEU A 81 -0.72 -2.66 -5.97
C LEU A 81 -1.78 -1.94 -6.83
N GLN A 82 -1.41 -1.55 -8.06
CA GLN A 82 -2.22 -0.71 -8.95
C GLN A 82 -2.39 -1.35 -10.33
N PHE A 83 -3.55 -1.15 -10.95
CA PHE A 83 -3.77 -1.60 -12.33
C PHE A 83 -2.93 -0.77 -13.30
N SER A 84 -2.36 -1.44 -14.30
CA SER A 84 -1.75 -0.77 -15.46
C SER A 84 -2.84 -0.22 -16.39
N PRO A 85 -2.48 0.73 -17.30
CA PRO A 85 -3.41 1.21 -18.31
C PRO A 85 -4.05 0.06 -19.09
N ALA A 86 -5.34 0.17 -19.34
CA ALA A 86 -6.03 -0.74 -20.25
C ALA A 86 -5.48 -0.59 -21.68
N CYS A 87 -5.66 -1.64 -22.48
CA CYS A 87 -5.33 -1.56 -23.91
C CYS A 87 -6.17 -0.49 -24.61
N MET A 88 -5.70 -0.01 -25.77
CA MET A 88 -6.50 0.86 -26.63
C MET A 88 -7.80 0.14 -27.02
N GLN A 89 -8.93 0.78 -26.75
CA GLN A 89 -10.25 0.27 -27.09
C GLN A 89 -11.01 1.35 -27.87
N ALA A 90 -11.87 0.94 -28.80
CA ALA A 90 -12.84 1.85 -29.40
C ALA A 90 -13.78 2.37 -28.30
N SER A 91 -14.21 3.64 -28.41
CA SER A 91 -15.26 4.15 -27.53
C SER A 91 -16.50 3.27 -27.70
N ARG A 92 -17.11 2.87 -26.59
CA ARG A 92 -18.31 2.03 -26.59
C ARG A 92 -19.49 2.67 -27.34
N ASN A 93 -19.50 3.99 -27.46
CA ASN A 93 -20.56 4.74 -28.13
C ASN A 93 -20.18 5.24 -29.54
N GLY A 94 -19.04 4.83 -30.10
CA GLY A 94 -18.55 5.36 -31.38
C GLY A 94 -18.26 6.88 -31.31
N PRO A 95 -17.93 7.55 -32.43
CA PRO A 95 -18.23 8.97 -32.56
C PRO A 95 -19.74 9.23 -32.43
#